data_AF-A0A927WLL5-F1
#
_entry.id   AF-A0A927WLL5-F1
#
_cell.length_a   1.000
_cell.length_b   1.000
_cell.length_c   1.000
_cell.angle_alpha   90.00
_cell.angle_beta   90.00
_cell.angle_gamma   90.00
#
_symmetry.space_group_name_H-M   'P 1'
#
loop_
_entity.id
_entity.type
_entity.pdbx_description
1 polymer ?
#
loop_
_entity_poly.entity_id
_entity_poly.type
_entity_poly.pdbx_seq_one_letter_code
_entity_poly.pdbx_strand_id
1 'polypeptide(L)'
;MKEQSSTQYTKVMASIVKNIDFLHRMKEFPHIQVYNRKGERLCDTQDTPDMNPGEFKKEFERPLSQAEREAIVKGYEAYVPKEKILTLLDEC
;
A
#
# COMPACT_ATOMS: atom_id res chain seq x y z
N MET A 1 0.27 16.61 22.02
CA MET A 1 -0.40 15.28 22.07
C MET A 1 -0.38 14.72 20.66
N LYS A 2 0.42 13.68 20.38
CA LYS A 2 0.49 13.07 19.04
C LYS A 2 -0.78 12.25 18.80
N GLU A 3 -1.50 12.56 17.73
CA GLU A 3 -2.77 11.95 17.36
C GLU A 3 -2.66 10.42 17.24
N GLN A 4 -3.59 9.76 17.91
CA GLN A 4 -3.68 8.32 18.13
C GLN A 4 -4.23 7.56 16.90
N SER A 5 -4.00 8.05 15.68
CA SER A 5 -4.63 7.54 14.44
C SER A 5 -3.78 6.49 13.69
N SER A 6 -2.46 6.40 13.96
CA SER A 6 -1.51 5.62 13.15
C SER A 6 -1.44 4.10 13.44
N THR A 7 -2.00 3.61 14.56
CA THR A 7 -1.67 2.25 15.04
C THR A 7 -2.33 1.11 14.27
N GLN A 8 -3.57 1.28 13.79
CA GLN A 8 -4.29 0.20 13.11
C GLN A 8 -3.79 0.00 11.68
N TYR A 9 -3.64 1.08 10.91
CA TYR A 9 -3.10 1.05 9.55
C TYR A 9 -1.70 0.41 9.52
N THR A 10 -0.80 0.87 10.40
CA THR A 10 0.57 0.34 10.49
C THR A 10 0.58 -1.16 10.83
N LYS A 11 -0.30 -1.60 11.74
CA LYS A 11 -0.45 -3.02 12.08
C LYS A 11 -0.97 -3.83 10.89
N VAL A 12 -2.00 -3.35 10.20
CA VAL A 12 -2.55 -4.03 9.01
C VAL A 12 -1.50 -4.13 7.92
N MET A 13 -0.74 -3.07 7.65
CA MET A 13 0.33 -3.07 6.64
C MET A 13 1.46 -4.06 6.97
N ALA A 14 1.92 -4.10 8.22
CA ALA A 14 2.92 -5.07 8.62
C ALA A 14 2.37 -6.52 8.55
N SER A 15 1.13 -6.74 8.98
CA SER A 15 0.50 -8.05 9.00
C SER A 15 0.16 -8.57 7.60
N ILE A 16 -0.34 -7.72 6.69
CA ILE A 16 -0.76 -8.16 5.35
C ILE A 16 0.43 -8.67 4.54
N VAL A 17 1.56 -7.98 4.59
CA VAL A 17 2.81 -8.40 3.92
C VAL A 17 3.27 -9.75 4.46
N LYS A 18 3.34 -9.89 5.78
CA LYS A 18 3.77 -11.13 6.45
C LYS A 18 2.82 -12.30 6.16
N ASN A 19 1.52 -12.04 6.18
CA ASN A 19 0.51 -13.08 5.99
C ASN A 19 0.49 -13.57 4.54
N ILE A 20 0.65 -12.70 3.55
CA ILE A 20 0.71 -13.09 2.14
C ILE A 20 1.96 -13.96 1.88
N ASP A 21 3.12 -13.55 2.40
CA ASP A 21 4.36 -14.34 2.34
C ASP A 21 4.21 -15.70 3.05
N PHE A 22 3.54 -15.74 4.21
CA PHE A 22 3.21 -16.99 4.90
C PHE A 22 2.31 -17.90 4.06
N LEU A 23 1.22 -17.38 3.50
CA LEU A 23 0.27 -18.15 2.68
C LEU A 23 0.92 -18.70 1.41
N HIS A 24 1.81 -17.93 0.78
CA HIS A 24 2.60 -18.39 -0.36
C HIS A 24 3.53 -19.55 0.00
N ARG A 25 4.29 -19.43 1.10
CA ARG A 25 5.17 -20.52 1.58
C ARG A 25 4.41 -21.79 1.96
N MET A 26 3.24 -21.64 2.56
CA MET A 26 2.38 -22.77 2.92
C MET A 26 1.70 -23.41 1.71
N LYS A 27 1.78 -22.78 0.52
CA LYS A 27 1.11 -23.22 -0.71
C LYS A 27 -0.40 -23.42 -0.55
N GLU A 28 -1.02 -22.62 0.34
CA GLU A 28 -2.47 -22.68 0.62
C GLU A 28 -3.31 -22.25 -0.59
N PHE A 29 -2.74 -21.35 -1.40
CA PHE A 29 -3.35 -20.89 -2.64
C PHE A 29 -2.48 -21.31 -3.83
N PRO A 30 -3.08 -21.91 -4.87
CA PRO A 30 -2.34 -22.27 -6.08
C PRO A 30 -1.91 -21.03 -6.87
N HIS A 31 -2.57 -19.89 -6.64
CA HIS A 31 -2.36 -18.66 -7.38
C HIS A 31 -2.61 -17.43 -6.49
N ILE A 32 -1.61 -16.55 -6.41
CA ILE A 32 -1.69 -15.26 -5.73
C ILE A 32 -1.34 -14.17 -6.74
N GLN A 33 -2.17 -13.13 -6.77
CA GLN A 33 -1.95 -11.95 -7.61
C GLN A 33 -2.04 -10.67 -6.76
N VAL A 34 -1.18 -9.70 -7.06
CA VAL A 34 -1.20 -8.38 -6.43
C VAL A 34 -1.33 -7.31 -7.49
N TYR A 35 -2.24 -6.36 -7.27
CA TYR A 35 -2.52 -5.26 -8.19
C TYR A 35 -2.38 -3.91 -7.49
N ASN A 36 -1.94 -2.89 -8.23
CA ASN A 36 -1.98 -1.51 -7.76
C ASN A 36 -3.32 -0.83 -8.09
N ARG A 37 -3.50 0.42 -7.66
CA ARG A 37 -4.75 1.19 -7.88
C ARG A 37 -5.05 1.51 -9.36
N LYS A 38 -4.05 1.39 -10.24
CA LYS A 38 -4.21 1.54 -11.69
C LYS A 38 -4.63 0.23 -12.37
N GLY A 39 -4.73 -0.86 -11.61
CA GLY A 39 -4.99 -2.20 -12.13
C GLY A 39 -3.75 -2.89 -12.72
N GLU A 40 -2.56 -2.32 -12.53
CA GLU A 40 -1.32 -2.97 -12.97
C GLU A 40 -1.01 -4.15 -12.05
N ARG A 41 -0.73 -5.31 -12.63
CA ARG A 41 -0.39 -6.55 -11.91
C ARG A 41 1.08 -6.47 -11.47
N LEU A 42 1.30 -6.27 -10.18
CA LEU A 42 2.62 -6.16 -9.56
C LEU A 42 3.27 -7.52 -9.30
N CYS A 43 2.46 -8.54 -9.03
CA CYS A 43 2.93 -9.89 -8.77
C CYS A 43 1.91 -10.90 -9.30
N ASP A 44 2.41 -12.00 -9.84
CA ASP A 44 1.62 -13.17 -10.23
C ASP A 44 2.45 -14.43 -9.96
N THR A 45 2.05 -15.22 -8.97
CA THR A 45 2.81 -16.44 -8.59
C THR A 45 2.62 -17.60 -9.56
N GLN A 46 1.70 -17.50 -10.53
CA GLN A 46 1.57 -18.48 -11.60
C GLN A 46 2.61 -18.21 -12.70
N ASP A 47 2.80 -16.94 -13.06
CA ASP A 47 3.80 -16.52 -14.05
C ASP A 47 5.22 -16.51 -13.45
N THR A 48 5.34 -16.19 -12.16
CA THR A 48 6.60 -16.04 -11.42
C THR A 48 6.55 -16.75 -10.06
N PRO A 49 6.67 -18.10 -10.02
CA PRO A 49 6.44 -18.88 -8.81
C PRO A 49 7.47 -18.64 -7.69
N ASP A 50 8.69 -18.23 -8.05
CA ASP A 50 9.77 -17.91 -7.09
C ASP A 50 9.69 -16.47 -6.56
N MET A 51 8.82 -15.63 -7.14
CA MET A 51 8.61 -14.27 -6.66
C MET A 51 7.86 -14.32 -5.32
N ASN A 52 8.41 -13.69 -4.30
CA ASN A 52 7.71 -13.54 -3.03
C ASN A 52 6.59 -12.49 -3.19
N PRO A 53 5.31 -12.86 -3.07
CA PRO A 53 4.21 -11.91 -3.24
C PRO A 53 4.19 -10.83 -2.15
N GLY A 54 4.89 -11.03 -1.02
CA GLY A 54 5.12 -10.02 0.01
C GLY A 54 6.00 -8.83 -0.41
N GLU A 55 6.74 -8.94 -1.52
CA GLU A 55 7.58 -7.85 -2.04
C GLU A 55 6.79 -6.61 -2.48
N PHE A 56 5.46 -6.72 -2.62
CA PHE A 56 4.58 -5.57 -2.86
C PHE A 56 4.65 -4.49 -1.76
N LYS A 57 5.27 -4.79 -0.62
CA LYS A 57 5.66 -3.78 0.38
C LYS A 57 6.35 -2.56 -0.25
N LYS A 58 7.15 -2.77 -1.30
CA LYS A 58 7.82 -1.70 -2.06
C LYS A 58 6.84 -0.70 -2.66
N GLU A 59 5.63 -1.10 -3.02
CA GLU A 59 4.60 -0.19 -3.52
C GLU A 59 4.05 0.71 -2.40
N PHE A 60 4.03 0.24 -1.15
CA PHE A 60 3.65 1.09 0.00
C PHE A 60 4.73 2.07 0.43
N GLU A 61 6.00 1.74 0.19
CA GLU A 61 7.16 2.58 0.52
C GLU A 61 7.52 3.53 -0.64
N ARG A 62 6.87 3.38 -1.80
CA ARG A 62 7.12 4.21 -2.98
C ARG A 62 6.63 5.64 -2.74
N PRO A 63 7.41 6.67 -3.10
CA PRO A 63 6.92 8.04 -3.06
C PRO A 63 5.74 8.23 -4.02
N LEU A 64 4.75 8.98 -3.57
CA LEU A 64 3.63 9.40 -4.41
C LEU A 64 4.12 10.29 -5.54
N SER A 65 3.63 10.04 -6.75
CA SER A 65 3.83 10.94 -7.88
C SER A 65 3.08 12.25 -7.67
N GLN A 66 3.50 13.30 -8.39
CA GLN A 66 2.83 14.60 -8.34
C GLN A 66 1.34 14.51 -8.69
N ALA A 67 0.98 13.70 -9.69
CA ALA A 67 -0.42 13.49 -10.08
C ALA A 67 -1.23 12.77 -8.98
N GLU A 68 -0.64 11.80 -8.27
CA GLU A 68 -1.29 11.14 -7.13
C GLU A 68 -1.50 12.12 -5.98
N ARG A 69 -0.50 12.98 -5.69
CA ARG A 69 -0.62 14.03 -4.66
C ARG A 69 -1.74 15.02 -4.99
N GLU A 70 -1.80 15.50 -6.23
CA GLU A 70 -2.85 16.41 -6.69
C GLU A 70 -4.25 15.78 -6.61
N ALA A 71 -4.38 14.51 -6.98
CA ALA A 71 -5.63 13.77 -6.88
C ALA A 71 -6.09 13.63 -5.42
N ILE A 72 -5.17 13.37 -4.48
CA ILE A 72 -5.48 13.31 -3.05
C ILE A 72 -5.94 14.68 -2.54
N VAL A 73 -5.21 15.76 -2.85
CA VAL A 73 -5.61 17.12 -2.45
C VAL A 73 -7.02 17.45 -2.94
N LYS A 74 -7.28 17.24 -4.24
CA LYS A 74 -8.59 17.49 -4.83
C LYS A 74 -9.71 16.64 -4.21
N GLY A 75 -9.41 15.40 -3.82
CA GLY A 75 -10.40 14.50 -3.20
C GLY A 75 -10.79 14.90 -1.78
N TYR A 76 -9.91 15.59 -1.04
CA TYR A 76 -10.07 15.86 0.38
C TYR A 76 -10.18 17.33 0.76
N GLU A 77 -9.90 18.27 -0.16
CA GLU A 77 -9.94 19.71 0.12
C GLU A 77 -11.31 20.22 0.62
N ALA A 78 -12.39 19.51 0.29
CA ALA A 78 -13.74 19.82 0.80
C ALA A 78 -13.95 19.49 2.29
N TYR A 79 -13.07 18.66 2.87
CA TYR A 79 -13.20 18.15 4.23
C TYR A 79 -12.07 18.60 5.15
N VAL A 80 -10.89 18.87 4.58
CA VAL A 80 -9.67 19.20 5.30
C VAL A 80 -8.95 20.34 4.57
N PRO A 81 -8.44 21.36 5.28
CA PRO A 81 -7.64 22.42 4.65
C PRO A 81 -6.47 21.84 3.85
N LYS A 82 -6.25 22.38 2.65
CA LYS A 82 -5.21 21.92 1.72
C LYS A 82 -3.84 21.86 2.37
N GLU A 83 -3.51 22.84 3.21
CA GLU A 83 -2.23 22.93 3.92
C GLU A 83 -2.02 21.72 4.83
N LYS A 84 -3.06 21.30 5.56
CA LYS A 84 -3.00 20.12 6.44
C LYS A 84 -2.86 18.84 5.62
N ILE A 85 -3.49 18.74 4.45
CA ILE A 85 -3.32 17.59 3.55
C ILE A 85 -1.88 17.50 3.06
N LEU A 86 -1.31 18.62 2.61
CA LEU A 86 0.07 18.68 2.11
C LEU A 86 1.09 18.30 3.19
N THR A 87 0.93 18.81 4.42
CA THR A 87 1.79 18.43 5.55
C THR A 87 1.78 16.92 5.79
N LEU A 88 0.60 16.29 5.78
CA LEU A 88 0.49 14.84 5.97
C LEU A 88 1.15 14.04 4.82
N LEU A 89 1.08 14.55 3.59
CA LEU A 89 1.70 13.92 2.43
C LEU A 89 3.22 14.05 2.42
N ASP A 90 3.78 15.09 3.06
CA ASP A 90 5.23 15.28 3.21
C ASP A 90 5.80 14.47 4.39
N GLU A 91 4.96 14.00 5.32
CA GLU A 91 5.32 13.11 6.43
C GLU A 91 5.30 11.61 6.05
N CYS A 92 4.81 11.27 4.85
CA CYS A 92 4.74 9.91 4.31
C CYS A 92 5.98 9.57 3.46
#